data_AF-A0A8T5NZD1-F1
#
_entry.id   AF-A0A8T5NZD1-F1
#
_cell.length_a   1.000
_cell.length_b   1.000
_cell.length_c   1.000
_cell.angle_alpha   90.00
_cell.angle_beta   90.00
_cell.angle_gamma   90.00
#
_symmetry.space_group_name_H-M   'P 1'
#
loop_
_entity.id
_entity.type
_entity.pdbx_description
1 polymer ?
#
loop_
_entity_poly.entity_id
_entity_poly.type
_entity_poly.pdbx_seq_one_letter_code
_entity_poly.pdbx_strand_id
1 'polypeptide(L)' 'MKIFANKPVKLAKFKKHNLPKIRKFGLGNSVCRNCGKKGMGMIRKYDLYYCRHCFREVAKCVGFKKYS' A
#
# COMPACT_ATOMS: atom_id res chain seq x y z
N MET A 1 12.94 -5.59 -18.42
CA MET A 1 14.34 -5.57 -17.94
C MET A 1 15.36 -6.13 -18.94
N LYS A 2 15.07 -6.14 -20.26
CA LYS A 2 15.98 -6.73 -21.27
C LYS A 2 17.21 -5.85 -21.59
N ILE A 3 17.13 -4.54 -21.32
CA ILE A 3 18.15 -3.52 -21.67
C ILE A 3 19.48 -3.72 -20.92
N PHE A 4 19.45 -4.29 -19.71
CA PHE A 4 20.65 -4.50 -18.88
C PHE A 4 21.16 -5.94 -18.87
N ALA A 5 20.61 -6.84 -19.70
CA ALA A 5 20.92 -8.27 -19.67
C ALA A 5 22.42 -8.55 -19.81
N ASN A 6 23.10 -7.87 -20.73
CA ASN A 6 24.53 -8.09 -21.01
C ASN A 6 25.45 -7.07 -20.33
N LYS A 7 24.94 -6.26 -19.39
CA LYS A 7 25.68 -5.13 -18.78
C LYS A 7 25.65 -5.21 -17.24
N PRO A 8 26.46 -6.10 -16.63
CA PRO A 8 26.38 -6.39 -15.19
C PRO A 8 26.68 -5.17 -14.31
N VAL A 9 27.66 -4.34 -14.69
CA VAL A 9 28.03 -3.12 -13.95
C VAL A 9 26.88 -2.10 -13.94
N LYS A 10 26.21 -1.90 -15.08
CA LYS A 10 25.07 -0.98 -15.18
C LYS A 10 23.86 -1.49 -14.39
N LEU A 11 23.63 -2.81 -14.41
CA LEU A 11 22.58 -3.44 -13.61
C LEU A 11 22.83 -3.26 -12.11
N ALA A 12 24.06 -3.44 -11.63
CA ALA A 12 24.41 -3.24 -10.22
C ALA A 12 24.19 -1.79 -9.78
N LYS A 13 24.65 -0.82 -10.59
CA LYS A 13 24.42 0.61 -10.33
C LYS A 13 22.92 0.95 -10.28
N PHE A 14 22.13 0.41 -11.22
CA PHE A 14 20.67 0.60 -11.23
C PHE A 14 20.00 0.03 -9.96
N LYS A 15 20.34 -1.21 -9.59
CA LYS A 15 19.80 -1.86 -8.38
C LYS A 15 20.12 -1.06 -7.12
N LYS A 16 21.32 -0.48 -7.01
CA LYS A 16 21.75 0.30 -5.85
C LYS A 16 21.00 1.64 -5.72
N HIS A 17 20.81 2.37 -6.81
CA HIS A 17 20.35 3.76 -6.76
C HIS A 17 18.88 3.96 -7.13
N ASN A 18 18.31 3.15 -8.02
CA ASN A 18 16.98 3.38 -8.58
C ASN A 18 15.92 2.40 -8.05
N LEU A 19 16.32 1.23 -7.56
CA LEU A 19 15.35 0.24 -7.09
C LEU A 19 14.75 0.70 -5.75
N PRO A 20 13.41 0.73 -5.62
CA PRO A 20 12.80 1.05 -4.34
C PRO A 20 13.18 0.00 -3.28
N LYS A 21 13.66 0.45 -2.13
CA LYS A 21 13.96 -0.43 -0.99
C LYS A 21 12.66 -1.03 -0.45
N ILE A 22 12.59 -2.36 -0.39
CA ILE A 22 11.46 -3.07 0.25
C ILE A 22 11.49 -2.75 1.75
N ARG A 23 10.38 -2.20 2.26
CA ARG A 23 10.23 -1.79 3.66
C ARG A 23 9.25 -2.73 4.34
N LYS A 24 9.62 -3.25 5.53
CA LYS A 24 8.72 -4.10 6.34
C LYS A 24 7.55 -3.30 6.95
N PHE A 25 7.77 -2.03 7.25
CA PHE A 25 6.82 -1.14 7.90
C PHE A 25 6.74 0.21 7.19
N GLY A 26 5.71 0.99 7.54
CA GLY A 26 5.46 2.32 7.00
C GLY A 26 4.10 2.43 6.30
N LEU A 27 3.77 3.64 5.87
CA LEU A 27 2.47 3.96 5.26
C LEU A 27 2.26 3.18 3.96
N GLY A 28 3.27 3.12 3.09
CA GLY A 28 3.20 2.46 1.78
C GLY A 28 3.03 0.94 1.82
N ASN A 29 3.24 0.29 2.98
CA ASN A 29 2.99 -1.14 3.14
C ASN A 29 1.52 -1.47 3.39
N SER A 30 0.68 -0.49 3.76
CA SER A 30 -0.74 -0.73 3.91
C SER A 30 -1.50 -0.58 2.62
N VAL A 31 -2.35 -1.55 2.34
CA VAL A 31 -3.15 -1.67 1.14
C VAL A 31 -4.62 -1.82 1.54
N CYS A 32 -5.49 -0.94 1.05
CA CYS A 32 -6.93 -1.06 1.27
C CYS A 32 -7.46 -2.38 0.70
N ARG A 33 -8.25 -3.13 1.49
CA ARG A 33 -8.86 -4.39 1.06
C ARG A 33 -9.82 -4.23 -0.12
N ASN A 34 -10.53 -3.10 -0.22
CA ASN A 34 -11.53 -2.86 -1.28
C ASN A 34 -10.91 -2.26 -2.55
N CYS A 35 -10.26 -1.09 -2.42
CA CYS A 35 -9.79 -0.34 -3.59
C CYS A 35 -8.33 -0.56 -3.97
N GLY A 36 -7.56 -1.34 -3.18
CA GLY A 36 -6.14 -1.60 -3.44
C GLY A 36 -5.22 -0.38 -3.29
N LYS A 37 -5.75 0.80 -2.92
CA LYS A 37 -4.94 2.01 -2.73
C LYS A 37 -3.99 1.83 -1.57
N LYS A 38 -2.73 2.23 -1.79
CA LYS A 38 -1.67 2.15 -0.78
C LYS A 38 -1.54 3.45 0.00
N GLY A 39 -1.36 3.32 1.30
CA GLY A 39 -0.96 4.42 2.17
C GLY A 39 -2.07 5.34 2.67
N MET A 40 -2.37 6.42 1.94
CA MET A 40 -3.08 7.57 2.52
C MET A 40 -4.54 7.27 2.90
N GLY A 41 -4.94 7.74 4.08
CA GLY A 41 -6.31 7.63 4.58
C GLY A 41 -6.74 6.20 4.93
N MET A 42 -5.78 5.36 5.31
CA MET A 42 -6.01 3.97 5.69
C MET A 42 -6.38 3.84 7.17
N ILE A 43 -7.49 3.18 7.45
CA ILE A 43 -7.92 2.82 8.80
C ILE A 43 -7.31 1.46 9.13
N ARG A 44 -6.28 1.48 9.97
CA ARG A 44 -5.57 0.27 10.46
C ARG A 44 -6.11 -0.26 11.78
N LYS A 45 -6.87 0.56 12.51
CA LYS A 45 -7.41 0.18 13.83
C LYS A 45 -8.39 -0.99 13.65
N TYR A 46 -8.37 -1.91 14.62
CA TYR A 46 -9.24 -3.09 14.64
C TYR A 46 -9.09 -3.99 13.41
N ASP A 47 -7.89 -4.01 12.81
CA ASP A 47 -7.56 -4.82 11.63
C ASP A 47 -8.53 -4.65 10.45
N LEU A 48 -9.16 -3.47 10.31
CA LEU A 48 -10.10 -3.20 9.23
C LEU A 48 -9.40 -3.11 7.87
N TYR A 49 -8.26 -2.41 7.79
CA TYR A 49 -7.51 -2.18 6.55
C TYR A 49 -8.37 -1.63 5.40
N TYR A 50 -9.20 -0.61 5.68
CA TYR A 50 -10.00 0.09 4.68
C TYR A 50 -9.53 1.52 4.47
N CYS A 51 -9.68 2.02 3.25
CA CYS A 51 -9.52 3.45 2.95
C CYS A 51 -10.71 4.23 3.53
N ARG A 52 -10.52 5.51 3.90
CA ARG A 52 -11.58 6.35 4.49
C ARG A 52 -12.84 6.48 3.62
N HIS A 53 -12.73 6.39 2.29
CA HIS A 53 -13.88 6.44 1.39
C HIS A 53 -14.61 5.09 1.42
N CYS A 54 -13.87 4.01 1.20
CA CYS A 54 -14.31 2.62 1.25
C CYS A 54 -15.01 2.27 2.57
N PHE A 55 -14.48 2.79 3.68
CA PHE A 55 -15.04 2.53 5.00
C PHE A 55 -16.44 3.12 5.15
N ARG A 56 -16.78 4.25 4.49
CA ARG A 56 -18.13 4.83 4.59
C ARG A 56 -19.20 3.96 3.95
N GLU A 57 -18.84 3.23 2.90
CA GLU A 57 -19.72 2.26 2.23
C GLU A 57 -19.89 1.02 3.09
N VAL A 58 -18.78 0.49 3.61
CA VAL A 58 -18.74 -0.77 4.38
C VAL A 58 -19.22 -0.60 5.83
N ALA A 59 -19.13 0.59 6.42
CA ALA A 59 -19.44 0.86 7.82
C ALA A 59 -20.84 0.38 8.22
N LYS A 60 -21.84 0.65 7.38
CA LYS A 60 -23.23 0.22 7.65
C LYS A 60 -23.36 -1.31 7.65
N CYS A 61 -22.72 -2.00 6.71
CA CYS A 61 -22.75 -3.46 6.61
C CYS A 61 -22.04 -4.15 7.79
N VAL A 62 -20.98 -3.54 8.31
CA VAL A 62 -20.24 -4.06 9.48
C VAL A 62 -21.00 -3.79 10.79
N GLY A 63 -22.04 -2.96 10.76
CA GLY A 63 -22.86 -2.65 11.94
C GLY A 63 -22.45 -1.39 12.69
N PHE A 64 -21.60 -0.54 12.11
CA PHE A 64 -21.33 0.78 12.68
C PHE A 64 -22.59 1.65 12.56
N LYS A 65 -23.07 2.15 13.71
CA LYS A 65 -24.19 3.10 13.81
C LYS A 65 -23.66 4.46 14.25
N LYS A 66 -24.21 5.52 13.64
CA LYS A 66 -23.96 6.90 14.07
C LYS A 66 -24.95 7.22 15.20
N TYR A 67 -24.44 7.42 16.42
CA TYR A 67 -25.26 7.72 17.60
C TYR A 67 -25.37 9.23 17.90
N SER A 68 -24.52 10.05 17.27
CA SER A 68 -24.53 11.52 17.34
C SER A 68 -24.20 12.10 15.97
#